data_AF-A0A2T0SY83-F1
#
_entry.id   AF-A0A2T0SY83-F1
#
_cell.length_a   1.000
_cell.length_b   1.000
_cell.length_c   1.000
_cell.angle_alpha   90.00
_cell.angle_beta   90.00
_cell.angle_gamma   90.00
#
_symmetry.space_group_name_H-M   'P 1'
#
loop_
_entity.id
_entity.type
_entity.pdbx_description
1 polymer ?
#
loop_
_entity_poly.entity_id
_entity_poly.type
_entity_poly.pdbx_seq_one_letter_code
_entity_poly.pdbx_strand_id
1 'polypeptide(L)'
;MINAQTLKPGDFIQLITDDDNDLKATNYEMGKIYKVIRVYAPTAPRPIVSCEGLLFTKAISTTVDGNLAQIYLDCFRLIDLFQLKVLEARNRLNHES
;
A
#
# COMPACT_ATOMS: atom_id res chain seq x y z
N MET A 1 -7.31 -5.37 11.56
CA MET A 1 -6.65 -4.05 11.44
C MET A 1 -5.16 -4.24 11.57
N ILE A 2 -4.37 -3.55 10.75
CA ILE A 2 -2.90 -3.61 10.80
C ILE A 2 -2.42 -2.93 12.09
N ASN A 3 -1.50 -3.56 12.83
CA ASN A 3 -0.79 -2.86 13.90
C ASN A 3 0.37 -2.05 13.29
N ALA A 4 0.19 -0.73 13.21
CA ALA A 4 1.19 0.17 12.62
C ALA A 4 2.54 0.15 13.34
N GLN A 5 2.58 -0.23 14.63
CA GLN A 5 3.82 -0.31 15.41
C GLN A 5 4.69 -1.51 15.01
N THR A 6 4.10 -2.52 14.38
CA THR A 6 4.82 -3.71 13.89
C THR A 6 5.11 -3.67 12.39
N LEU A 7 4.46 -2.75 11.67
CA LEU A 7 4.65 -2.57 10.23
C LEU A 7 5.99 -1.90 9.96
N LYS A 8 6.76 -2.42 9.00
CA LYS A 8 8.07 -1.88 8.63
C LYS A 8 8.25 -1.80 7.11
N PRO A 9 9.17 -0.95 6.62
CA PRO A 9 9.58 -1.00 5.23
C PRO A 9 9.97 -2.41 4.79
N GLY A 10 9.48 -2.84 3.63
CA GLY A 10 9.64 -4.18 3.09
C GLY A 10 8.44 -5.12 3.31
N ASP A 11 7.54 -4.80 4.24
CA ASP A 11 6.30 -5.57 4.41
C ASP A 11 5.35 -5.40 3.23
N PHE A 12 4.48 -6.39 3.02
CA PHE A 12 3.48 -6.38 1.96
C PHE A 12 2.10 -6.07 2.54
N ILE A 13 1.39 -5.15 1.89
CA ILE A 13 0.04 -4.75 2.26
C ILE A 13 -0.85 -4.77 1.01
N GLN A 14 -2.13 -5.11 1.16
CA GLN A 14 -3.08 -5.11 0.07
C GLN A 14 -4.11 -4.00 0.27
N LEU A 15 -4.35 -3.24 -0.79
CA LEU A 15 -5.38 -2.21 -0.80
C LEU A 15 -6.77 -2.85 -0.79
N ILE A 16 -7.60 -2.50 0.19
CA ILE A 16 -8.93 -3.09 0.41
C ILE A 16 -10.08 -2.08 0.38
N THR A 17 -9.79 -0.79 0.51
CA THR A 17 -10.76 0.30 0.37
C THR A 17 -10.09 1.55 -0.22
N ASP A 18 -10.89 2.43 -0.81
CA ASP A 18 -10.50 3.70 -1.42
C ASP A 18 -11.05 4.93 -0.67
N ASP A 19 -11.28 4.78 0.64
CA ASP A 19 -11.81 5.81 1.57
C ASP A 19 -10.80 6.93 1.89
N ASP A 20 -9.75 7.06 1.08
CA ASP A 20 -8.76 8.13 1.14
C ASP A 20 -8.83 8.96 -0.15
N ASN A 21 -9.09 10.26 0.00
CA ASN A 21 -9.18 11.16 -1.15
C ASN A 21 -7.83 11.31 -1.86
N ASP A 22 -6.72 11.21 -1.15
CA ASP A 22 -5.39 11.30 -1.75
C ASP A 22 -5.13 10.08 -2.62
N LEU A 23 -5.65 8.91 -2.25
CA LEU A 23 -5.55 7.70 -3.06
C LEU A 23 -6.17 7.87 -4.45
N LYS A 24 -7.30 8.58 -4.55
CA LYS A 24 -7.99 8.84 -5.84
C LYS A 24 -7.17 9.68 -6.81
N ALA A 25 -6.17 10.41 -6.32
CA ALA A 25 -5.22 11.15 -7.14
C ALA A 25 -4.01 10.30 -7.58
N THR A 26 -3.95 9.02 -7.21
CA THR A 26 -2.82 8.12 -7.49
C THR A 26 -3.13 7.11 -8.60
N ASN A 27 -2.11 6.37 -9.02
CA ASN A 27 -2.21 5.22 -9.91
C ASN A 27 -2.64 3.93 -9.17
N TYR A 28 -3.50 4.04 -8.15
CA TYR A 28 -3.90 2.88 -7.36
C TYR A 28 -4.69 1.85 -8.17
N GLU A 29 -4.62 0.60 -7.71
CA GLU A 29 -5.43 -0.49 -8.22
C GLU A 29 -6.05 -1.23 -7.02
N MET A 30 -7.38 -1.32 -6.99
CA MET A 30 -8.09 -2.04 -5.92
C MET A 30 -7.67 -3.50 -5.87
N GLY A 31 -7.39 -4.00 -4.65
CA GLY A 31 -6.93 -5.37 -4.43
C GLY A 31 -5.46 -5.60 -4.80
N LYS A 32 -4.72 -4.60 -5.28
CA LYS A 32 -3.28 -4.73 -5.54
C LYS A 32 -2.50 -4.84 -4.24
N ILE A 33 -1.45 -5.66 -4.29
CA ILE A 33 -0.47 -5.80 -3.21
C ILE A 33 0.65 -4.81 -3.47
N TYR A 34 0.97 -4.04 -2.46
CA TYR A 34 2.04 -3.06 -2.45
C TYR A 34 3.09 -3.42 -1.42
N LYS A 35 4.33 -3.02 -1.69
CA LYS A 35 5.44 -3.13 -0.74
C LYS A 35 5.60 -1.79 -0.01
N VAL A 36 5.61 -1.83 1.31
CA VAL A 36 5.81 -0.64 2.14
C VAL A 36 7.24 -0.13 1.96
N ILE A 37 7.40 1.16 1.67
CA ILE A 37 8.72 1.82 1.63
C ILE A 37 8.94 2.71 2.85
N ARG A 38 7.87 3.27 3.43
CA ARG A 38 7.94 4.11 4.62
C ARG A 38 6.63 4.07 5.40
N VAL A 39 6.75 4.13 6.72
CA VAL A 39 5.64 4.30 7.67
C VAL A 39 5.85 5.62 8.38
N TYR A 40 4.85 6.50 8.37
CA TYR A 40 4.91 7.79 9.04
C TYR A 40 3.97 7.80 10.23
N ALA A 41 4.41 8.47 11.30
CA ALA A 41 3.67 8.63 12.54
C ALA A 41 3.00 7.31 13.00
N PRO A 42 3.77 6.22 13.24
CA PRO A 42 3.22 4.90 13.56
C PRO A 42 2.42 4.85 14.87
N THR A 43 2.54 5.88 15.70
CA THR A 43 1.80 6.05 16.96
C THR A 43 0.60 6.98 16.84
N ALA A 44 0.36 7.59 15.67
CA ALA A 44 -0.80 8.45 15.44
C ALA A 44 -2.10 7.63 15.34
N PRO A 45 -3.27 8.25 15.58
CA PRO A 45 -4.57 7.57 15.45
C PRO A 45 -4.82 7.00 14.05
N ARG A 46 -4.31 7.70 13.02
CA ARG A 46 -4.37 7.27 11.61
C ARG A 46 -2.97 7.36 11.01
N PRO A 47 -2.16 6.30 11.14
CA PRO A 47 -0.84 6.23 10.51
C PRO A 47 -0.97 6.25 9.00
N ILE A 48 0.03 6.81 8.34
CA ILE A 48 0.10 6.86 6.87
C ILE A 48 1.31 6.09 6.39
N VAL A 49 1.21 5.54 5.19
CA VAL A 49 2.27 4.75 4.55
C VAL A 49 2.50 5.22 3.13
N SER A 50 3.75 5.11 2.70
CA SER A 50 4.11 5.17 1.28
C SER A 50 4.51 3.79 0.80
N CYS A 51 4.13 3.51 -0.44
CA CYS A 51 4.28 2.21 -1.07
C CYS A 51 5.08 2.30 -2.37
N GLU A 52 5.83 1.24 -2.67
CA GLU A 52 6.54 1.11 -3.95
C GLU A 52 5.54 1.09 -5.11
N GLY A 53 5.78 1.94 -6.12
CA GLY A 53 4.94 2.03 -7.32
C GLY A 53 3.59 2.72 -7.14
N LEU A 54 3.24 3.17 -5.93
CA LEU A 54 2.05 3.98 -5.67
C LEU A 54 2.42 5.47 -5.70
N LEU A 55 2.05 6.12 -6.80
CA LEU A 55 2.47 7.47 -7.14
C LEU A 55 1.26 8.35 -7.45
N PHE A 56 1.35 9.64 -7.13
CA PHE A 56 0.39 10.60 -7.63
C PHE A 56 0.42 10.65 -9.17
N THR A 57 -0.75 10.69 -9.80
CA THR A 57 -0.91 10.74 -11.27
C THR A 57 -0.48 12.09 -11.86
N LYS A 58 -0.44 13.12 -11.01
CA LYS A 58 0.08 14.45 -11.35
C LYS A 58 1.26 14.75 -10.43
N ALA A 59 2.25 15.48 -10.94
CA ALA A 59 3.39 15.89 -10.14
C ALA A 59 2.93 16.85 -9.03
N ILE A 60 2.71 16.34 -7.82
CA ILE A 60 2.41 17.15 -6.65
C ILE A 60 3.76 17.57 -6.05
N SER A 61 4.37 18.59 -6.66
CA SER A 61 5.68 19.14 -6.29
C SER A 61 5.63 19.91 -4.96
N THR A 62 5.22 19.27 -3.85
CA THR A 62 5.15 19.95 -2.55
C THR A 62 5.70 19.15 -1.36
N THR A 63 6.15 17.90 -1.54
CA THR A 63 6.71 17.12 -0.44
C THR A 63 8.19 16.77 -0.65
N VAL A 64 8.93 16.66 0.46
CA VAL A 64 10.33 16.24 0.51
C VAL A 64 10.55 14.84 -0.10
N ASP A 65 9.48 14.05 -0.21
CA ASP A 65 9.48 12.66 -0.69
C ASP A 65 9.08 12.52 -2.17
N GLY A 66 8.96 13.62 -2.91
CA GLY A 66 8.64 13.63 -4.34
C GLY A 66 7.18 13.29 -4.65
N ASN A 67 6.94 12.45 -5.66
CA ASN A 67 5.60 12.01 -6.10
C ASN A 67 5.06 10.79 -5.34
N LEU A 68 5.69 10.39 -4.23
CA LEU A 68 5.23 9.27 -3.42
C LEU A 68 3.90 9.59 -2.77
N ALA A 69 2.92 8.71 -2.95
CA ALA A 69 1.65 8.82 -2.26
C ALA A 69 1.81 8.50 -0.77
N GLN A 70 1.15 9.28 0.09
CA GLN A 70 1.05 9.03 1.52
C GLN A 70 -0.40 8.71 1.84
N ILE A 71 -0.71 7.44 2.06
CA ILE A 71 -2.08 6.96 2.18
C ILE A 71 -2.32 6.43 3.58
N TYR A 72 -3.50 6.65 4.13
CA TYR A 72 -3.87 6.10 5.43
C TYR A 72 -3.79 4.58 5.45
N LEU A 73 -3.22 4.04 6.54
CA LEU A 73 -3.00 2.61 6.71
C LEU A 73 -4.31 1.81 6.80
N ASP A 74 -5.40 2.46 7.19
CA ASP A 74 -6.75 1.87 7.26
C ASP A 74 -7.29 1.46 5.87
N CYS A 75 -6.72 1.99 4.78
CA CYS A 75 -7.03 1.59 3.42
C CYS A 75 -6.49 0.18 3.07
N PHE A 76 -5.64 -0.39 3.93
CA PHE A 76 -4.90 -1.62 3.63
C PHE A 76 -5.13 -2.73 4.66
N ARG A 77 -4.86 -3.96 4.24
CA ARG A 77 -4.62 -5.11 5.12
C ARG A 77 -3.21 -5.64 4.98
N LEU A 78 -2.63 -6.17 6.06
CA LEU A 78 -1.32 -6.82 6.03
C LEU A 78 -1.43 -8.14 5.26
N ILE A 79 -0.43 -8.41 4.42
CA ILE A 79 -0.28 -9.68 3.71
C ILE A 79 0.95 -10.38 4.24
N ASP A 80 0.76 -11.57 4.81
CA ASP A 80 1.89 -12.40 5.21
C ASP A 80 2.52 -13.11 3.99
N LEU A 81 3.75 -13.61 4.16
CA LEU A 81 4.48 -14.27 3.07
C LEU A 81 3.79 -15.53 2.54
N PHE A 82 3.01 -16.22 3.38
CA PHE A 82 2.26 -17.40 2.93
C PHE A 82 1.10 -16.98 2.02
N GLN A 83 0.34 -15.96 2.42
CA GLN A 83 -0.73 -15.37 1.62
C GLN A 83 -0.20 -14.82 0.29
N LEU A 84 0.96 -14.16 0.31
CA LEU A 84 1.63 -13.69 -0.91
C LEU A 84 1.92 -14.85 -1.87
N LYS A 85 2.54 -15.93 -1.38
CA LYS A 85 2.84 -17.13 -2.19
C LYS A 85 1.58 -17.80 -2.73
N VAL A 86 0.50 -17.86 -1.95
CA VAL A 86 -0.79 -18.41 -2.41
C VAL A 86 -1.37 -17.55 -3.53
N LEU A 87 -1.32 -16.23 -3.42
CA LEU A 87 -1.80 -15.32 -4.46
C LEU A 87 -0.96 -15.43 -5.74
N GLU A 88 0.36 -15.48 -5.63
CA GLU A 88 1.26 -15.70 -6.76
C GLU A 88 0.97 -17.04 -7.46
N ALA A 89 0.77 -18.11 -6.70
CA ALA A 89 0.45 -19.43 -7.25
C ALA A 89 -0.90 -19.44 -7.97
N ARG A 90 -1.94 -18.80 -7.40
CA ARG A 90 -3.26 -18.68 -8.05
C ARG A 90 -3.20 -17.87 -9.34
N ASN A 91 -2.44 -16.78 -9.35
CA ASN A 91 -2.30 -15.94 -10.54
C ASN A 91 -1.59 -16.68 -11.69
N ARG A 92 -0.59 -17.53 -11.38
CA ARG A 92 0.06 -18.38 -12.40
C ARG A 92 -0.93 -19.37 -13.01
N LEU A 93 -1.69 -20.09 -12.18
CA LEU A 93 -2.70 -21.05 -12.67
C LEU A 93 -3.76 -20.39 -13.57
N ASN A 94 -4.18 -19.18 -13.24
CA ASN A 94 -5.18 -18.44 -14.03
C ASN A 94 -4.62 -17.85 -15.34
N HIS A 95 -3.29 -17.71 -15.49
CA HIS A 95 -2.66 -17.25 -16.74
C HIS A 95 -2.24 -18.40 -17.66
N GLU A 96 -2.19 -19.63 -17.14
CA GLU A 96 -1.87 -20.85 -17.88
C GLU A 96 -3.12 -21.60 -18.40
N SER A 97 -4.32 -21.06 -18.13
CA SER A 97 -5.62 -21.57 -18.63
C SER A 97 -6.18 -20.65 -19.71
#